data_AF-A0A6A9US27-F1
#
_entry.id   AF-A0A6A9US27-F1
#
_cell.length_a   1.000
_cell.length_b   1.000
_cell.length_c   1.000
_cell.angle_alpha   90.00
_cell.angle_beta   90.00
_cell.angle_gamma   90.00
#
_symmetry.space_group_name_H-M   'P 1'
#
loop_
_entity.id
_entity.type
_entity.pdbx_description
1 polymer ?
#
loop_
_entity_poly.entity_id
_entity_poly.type
_entity_poly.pdbx_seq_one_letter_code
_entity_poly.pdbx_strand_id
1 'polypeptide(L)' 'MSESATPEPGAVPTSDLPEVDAALREVADLSSVPLEEHHRRLERAHEVLHAVLDRARGGS' A
#
# COMPACT_ATOMS: atom_id res chain seq x y z
N MET A 1 -5.11 24.96 -14.51
CA MET A 1 -6.16 23.94 -14.42
C MET A 1 -5.44 22.62 -14.23
N SER A 2 -5.38 22.12 -13.00
CA SER A 2 -4.80 20.81 -12.74
C SER A 2 -5.92 19.80 -12.85
N GLU A 3 -5.88 19.02 -13.93
CA GLU A 3 -6.72 17.85 -14.11
C GLU A 3 -6.33 16.84 -13.02
N SER A 4 -7.17 16.71 -11.99
CA SER A 4 -7.07 15.61 -11.04
C SER A 4 -7.45 14.36 -11.81
N ALA A 5 -6.46 13.65 -12.35
CA ALA A 5 -6.66 12.34 -12.95
C ALA A 5 -7.46 11.49 -11.94
N THR A 6 -8.69 11.17 -12.30
CA THR A 6 -9.53 10.31 -11.47
C THR A 6 -8.89 8.94 -11.53
N PRO A 7 -8.47 8.33 -10.40
CA PRO A 7 -7.85 7.02 -10.44
C PRO A 7 -8.86 6.04 -11.06
N GLU A 8 -8.45 5.37 -12.14
CA GLU A 8 -9.26 4.33 -12.77
C GLU A 8 -9.60 3.27 -11.71
N PRO A 9 -10.86 2.85 -11.58
CA PRO A 9 -11.25 1.85 -10.60
C PRO A 9 -10.51 0.53 -10.89
N GLY A 10 -9.51 0.21 -10.07
CA GLY A 10 -8.67 -0.98 -10.20
C GLY A 10 -7.17 -0.73 -10.37
N ALA A 11 -6.74 0.52 -10.55
CA ALA A 11 -5.31 0.84 -10.58
C ALA A 11 -4.72 0.82 -9.15
N VAL A 12 -3.78 -0.08 -8.89
CA VAL A 12 -3.02 -0.07 -7.65
C VAL A 12 -2.09 1.16 -7.67
N PRO A 13 -2.15 2.05 -6.66
CA PRO A 13 -1.24 3.18 -6.59
C PRO A 13 0.22 2.70 -6.58
N THR A 14 1.07 3.46 -7.26
CA THR A 14 2.52 3.20 -7.36
C THR A 14 3.30 4.38 -6.81
N SER A 15 4.50 4.11 -6.33
CA SER A 15 5.42 5.06 -5.71
C SER A 15 6.86 4.75 -6.13
N ASP A 16 7.80 5.62 -5.76
CA ASP A 16 9.23 5.34 -5.94
C ASP A 16 9.79 4.34 -4.91
N LEU A 17 8.93 3.79 -4.04
CA LEU A 17 9.31 2.89 -2.95
C LEU A 17 8.82 1.47 -3.25
N PRO A 18 9.71 0.56 -3.69
CA PRO A 18 9.31 -0.78 -4.13
C PRO A 18 8.66 -1.60 -3.00
N GLU A 19 9.05 -1.36 -1.74
CA GLU A 19 8.45 -1.99 -0.56
C GLU A 19 7.01 -1.52 -0.31
N VAL A 20 6.70 -0.24 -0.56
CA VAL A 20 5.34 0.29 -0.48
C VAL A 20 4.47 -0.28 -1.59
N ASP A 21 4.97 -0.30 -2.81
CA ASP A 21 4.22 -0.84 -3.95
C ASP A 21 3.91 -2.34 -3.78
N ALA A 22 4.83 -3.11 -3.20
CA ALA A 22 4.59 -4.50 -2.87
C ALA A 22 3.47 -4.65 -1.84
N ALA A 23 3.51 -3.88 -0.76
CA ALA A 23 2.46 -3.89 0.27
C ALA A 23 1.09 -3.48 -0.29
N LEU A 24 1.03 -2.47 -1.15
CA LEU A 24 -0.22 -2.02 -1.79
C LEU A 24 -0.80 -3.08 -2.73
N ARG A 25 0.04 -3.83 -3.45
CA ARG A 25 -0.42 -4.95 -4.29
C ARG A 25 -1.00 -6.09 -3.46
N GLU A 26 -0.43 -6.41 -2.30
CA GLU A 26 -0.97 -7.45 -1.39
C GLU A 26 -2.36 -7.08 -0.82
N VAL A 27 -2.66 -5.78 -0.73
CA VAL A 27 -3.95 -5.27 -0.24
C VAL A 27 -4.96 -5.13 -1.38
N ALA A 28 -4.50 -4.86 -2.61
CA ALA A 28 -5.37 -4.62 -3.76
C ALA A 28 -6.23 -5.83 -4.16
N ASP A 29 -5.74 -7.05 -3.94
CA ASP A 29 -6.45 -8.30 -4.24
C ASP A 29 -7.20 -8.88 -3.03
N LEU A 30 -7.35 -8.13 -1.92
CA LEU A 30 -8.01 -8.61 -0.70
C LEU A 30 -9.41 -9.19 -0.95
N SER A 31 -10.18 -8.57 -1.84
CA SER A 31 -11.53 -9.03 -2.21
C SER A 31 -11.54 -10.43 -2.84
N SER A 32 -10.40 -10.90 -3.36
CA SER A 32 -10.24 -12.19 -4.02
C SER A 32 -9.66 -13.28 -3.12
N VAL A 33 -9.38 -12.99 -1.84
CA VAL A 33 -8.81 -13.95 -0.88
C VAL A 33 -9.73 -14.18 0.33
N PRO A 34 -9.59 -15.31 1.04
CA PRO A 34 -10.39 -15.60 2.24
C PRO A 34 -10.23 -14.54 3.33
N LEU A 35 -11.32 -14.28 4.07
CA LEU A 35 -11.37 -13.26 5.13
C LEU A 35 -10.30 -13.48 6.21
N GLU A 36 -9.96 -14.75 6.52
CA GLU A 36 -8.94 -15.08 7.52
C GLU A 36 -7.56 -14.50 7.16
N GLU A 37 -7.28 -14.33 5.87
CA GLU A 37 -6.00 -13.79 5.41
C GLU A 37 -5.99 -12.26 5.29
N HIS A 38 -7.15 -11.61 5.39
CA HIS A 38 -7.23 -10.15 5.32
C HIS A 38 -6.47 -9.50 6.46
N HIS A 39 -6.66 -10.02 7.67
CA HIS A 39 -6.01 -9.47 8.86
C HIS A 39 -4.48 -9.50 8.73
N ARG A 40 -3.92 -10.64 8.32
CA ARG A 40 -2.48 -10.81 8.14
C ARG A 40 -1.90 -9.90 7.06
N ARG A 41 -2.60 -9.77 5.93
CA ARG A 41 -2.14 -8.92 4.82
C ARG A 41 -2.21 -7.44 5.19
N LEU A 42 -3.28 -7.03 5.88
CA LEU A 42 -3.41 -5.65 6.38
C LEU A 42 -2.37 -5.33 7.46
N GLU A 43 -2.11 -6.25 8.39
CA GLU A 43 -1.08 -6.11 9.41
C GLU A 43 0.31 -5.94 8.77
N ARG A 44 0.67 -6.81 7.81
CA ARG A 44 1.94 -6.70 7.09
C ARG A 44 2.08 -5.39 6.32
N ALA A 45 1.02 -4.99 5.60
CA ALA A 45 1.04 -3.74 4.86
C ALA A 45 1.19 -2.53 5.81
N HIS A 46 0.52 -2.58 6.97
CA HIS A 46 0.65 -1.57 8.01
C HIS A 46 2.09 -1.49 8.53
N GLU A 47 2.72 -2.62 8.86
CA GLU A 47 4.11 -2.66 9.35
C GLU A 47 5.09 -2.05 8.34
N VAL A 48 4.97 -2.40 7.05
CA VAL A 48 5.84 -1.86 5.99
C VAL A 48 5.66 -0.35 5.87
N LEU A 49 4.41 0.13 5.81
CA LEU A 49 4.13 1.56 5.72
C LEU A 49 4.65 2.30 6.96
N HIS A 50 4.50 1.73 8.14
CA HIS A 50 5.00 2.31 9.38
C HIS A 50 6.53 2.41 9.37
N ALA A 51 7.23 1.34 8.98
CA ALA A 51 8.70 1.34 8.92
C ALA A 51 9.24 2.36 7.90
N VAL A 52 8.59 2.48 6.74
CA VAL A 52 8.92 3.49 5.72
C VAL A 52 8.74 4.91 6.28
N LEU A 53 7.60 5.16 6.93
CA LEU A 53 7.30 6.47 7.51
C LEU A 53 8.26 6.80 8.66
N ASP A 54 8.59 5.84 9.51
CA ASP A 54 9.57 6.02 10.58
C ASP A 54 10.96 6.36 10.04
N ARG A 55 11.40 5.67 8.97
CA ARG A 55 12.67 5.99 8.30
C ARG A 55 12.63 7.40 7.70
N ALA A 56 11.52 7.79 7.08
CA ALA A 56 11.36 9.13 6.52
C ALA A 56 11.34 10.23 7.59
N ARG A 57 10.82 9.92 8.79
CA ARG A 57 10.74 10.86 9.94
C ARG A 57 12.01 10.91 10.77
N GLY A 58 12.79 9.82 10.78
CA GLY A 58 14.01 9.63 11.57
C GLY A 58 15.31 9.86 10.81
N GLY A 59 15.27 10.50 9.63
CA GLY A 59 16.46 10.92 8.90
C GLY A 59 17.28 11.97 9.68
N SER A 60 18.12 11.51 10.59
CA SER A 60 19.29 12.22 11.14
C SER A 60 20.51 11.34 10.99
#